data_AF-A0A7S0D0G8-F1
#
_entry.id   AF-A0A7S0D0G8-F1
#
_cell.length_a   1.000
_cell.length_b   1.000
_cell.length_c   1.000
_cell.angle_alpha   90.00
_cell.angle_beta   90.00
_cell.angle_gamma   90.00
#
_symmetry.space_group_name_H-M   'P 1'
#
loop_
_entity.id
_entity.type
_entity.pdbx_description
1 polymer ?
#
loop_
_entity_poly.entity_id
_entity_poly.type
_entity_poly.pdbx_seq_one_letter_code
_entity_poly.pdbx_strand_id
1 'polypeptide(L)'
;MPASLPVASLAAAPCDFIYPFRHRRGRRAGPSSRPLARRADASHGSARRAGSDRSAGRRGVGDMGAVCGTPNAASADAEVNVADAARPALSPIPKSDAGDKTVVALGKFDAMHRGHRELARAASKMGAPHLVSFGGMAEVLGWAPKLNVVAETDRARVRATWAEACGGKVPGEVVVPFADVRRMPPEAFVAFLKDTLHVSGIVAGSDYRFGFKAAGTAEALAQIGEAMGLDVTIVDLVPSGEDDAKSETLETKAYTAQVSSTRVRACLAAGDVEQAARLLGRPHRLVLDASQAYASGDGASGGETATYPTRAALNQYPAVGTYEGVLPVPEETPDAKPVRVTVRVTETEVAVTAPSAADLAAFAGGVDLTARAR
;
A
#
# COMPACT_ATOMS: atom_id res chain seq x y z
N MET A 1 -49.43 23.35 -10.08
CA MET A 1 -49.03 23.08 -8.68
C MET A 1 -48.62 21.62 -8.52
N PRO A 2 -47.35 21.24 -8.80
CA PRO A 2 -46.76 20.03 -8.25
C PRO A 2 -46.07 20.36 -6.90
N ALA A 3 -46.07 19.41 -5.96
CA ALA A 3 -45.62 19.64 -4.59
C ALA A 3 -44.09 19.62 -4.43
N SER A 4 -43.58 20.53 -3.63
CA SER A 4 -42.17 20.62 -3.23
C SER A 4 -41.82 19.54 -2.20
N LEU A 5 -40.73 18.79 -2.42
CA LEU A 5 -40.09 17.97 -1.39
C LEU A 5 -38.84 18.70 -0.86
N PRO A 6 -38.56 18.67 0.45
CA PRO A 6 -37.47 19.43 1.04
C PRO A 6 -36.11 18.77 0.79
N VAL A 7 -35.12 19.60 0.43
CA VAL A 7 -33.72 19.17 0.32
C VAL A 7 -33.13 19.04 1.72
N ALA A 8 -32.78 17.82 2.13
CA ALA A 8 -32.05 17.60 3.38
C ALA A 8 -30.56 17.94 3.18
N SER A 9 -30.08 18.95 3.87
CA SER A 9 -28.66 19.30 3.92
C SER A 9 -27.88 18.24 4.71
N LEU A 10 -27.08 17.41 4.01
CA LEU A 10 -26.05 16.61 4.65
C LEU A 10 -24.77 17.43 4.75
N ALA A 11 -24.49 17.95 5.94
CA ALA A 11 -23.17 18.49 6.25
C ALA A 11 -22.13 17.35 6.22
N ALA A 12 -21.05 17.55 5.46
CA ALA A 12 -19.94 16.60 5.41
C ALA A 12 -19.20 16.57 6.77
N ALA A 13 -19.29 15.45 7.48
CA ALA A 13 -18.47 15.19 8.66
C ALA A 13 -17.07 14.70 8.24
N PRO A 14 -15.98 15.13 8.92
CA PRO A 14 -14.64 14.65 8.64
C PRO A 14 -14.49 13.18 9.05
N CYS A 15 -14.18 12.31 8.09
CA CYS A 15 -13.94 10.88 8.33
C CYS A 15 -12.50 10.60 8.78
N ASP A 16 -12.19 10.90 10.04
CA ASP A 16 -11.04 10.32 10.72
C ASP A 16 -11.27 8.83 10.94
N PHE A 17 -10.52 7.97 10.24
CA PHE A 17 -10.50 6.53 10.52
C PHE A 17 -9.07 5.99 10.68
N ILE A 18 -8.60 6.10 11.92
CA ILE A 18 -7.33 5.58 12.42
C ILE A 18 -7.45 4.07 12.67
N TYR A 19 -6.39 3.30 12.37
CA TYR A 19 -6.31 1.88 12.73
C TYR A 19 -6.45 1.69 14.26
N PRO A 20 -7.45 0.92 14.77
CA PRO A 20 -7.64 0.75 16.20
C PRO A 20 -6.64 -0.27 16.79
N PHE A 21 -5.48 0.19 17.24
CA PHE A 21 -4.54 -0.63 18.01
C PHE A 21 -4.93 -0.65 19.50
N ARG A 22 -5.37 -1.80 20.02
CA ARG A 22 -5.74 -1.97 21.44
C ARG A 22 -4.50 -2.17 22.32
N HIS A 23 -4.06 -1.13 23.03
CA HIS A 23 -3.10 -1.29 24.12
C HIS A 23 -3.70 -2.02 25.35
N ARG A 24 -2.98 -3.02 25.87
CA ARG A 24 -3.23 -3.58 27.20
C ARG A 24 -2.84 -2.56 28.28
N ARG A 25 -3.70 -2.37 29.28
CA ARG A 25 -3.41 -1.50 30.44
C ARG A 25 -2.34 -2.13 31.35
N GLY A 26 -1.13 -1.59 31.34
CA GLY A 26 -0.15 -1.80 32.42
C GLY A 26 -0.53 -0.98 33.65
N ARG A 27 -0.45 -1.56 34.85
CA ARG A 27 -0.71 -0.85 36.11
C ARG A 27 0.43 0.12 36.42
N ARG A 28 0.09 1.35 36.86
CA ARG A 28 1.07 2.32 37.39
C ARG A 28 1.57 1.88 38.76
N ALA A 29 2.88 1.98 38.99
CA ALA A 29 3.48 2.15 40.31
C ALA A 29 4.13 3.54 40.35
N GLY A 30 3.87 4.32 41.41
CA GLY A 30 4.39 5.68 41.56
C GLY A 30 5.80 5.71 42.14
N PRO A 31 6.54 6.83 41.98
CA PRO A 31 7.87 6.98 42.54
C PRO A 31 7.82 7.45 44.00
N SER A 32 8.68 6.88 44.85
CA SER A 32 9.06 7.50 46.13
C SER A 32 10.58 7.51 46.24
N SER A 33 11.14 8.65 46.62
CA SER A 33 12.57 8.91 46.73
C SER A 33 12.96 9.09 48.20
N ARG A 34 14.06 8.46 48.63
CA ARG A 34 15.18 9.06 49.41
C ARG A 34 16.18 7.98 49.90
N PRO A 35 17.42 8.35 50.31
CA PRO A 35 18.57 7.46 50.21
C PRO A 35 19.28 7.12 51.54
N LEU A 36 20.40 6.39 51.41
CA LEU A 36 21.54 6.20 52.35
C LEU A 36 21.40 5.19 53.50
N ALA A 37 22.21 4.11 53.44
CA ALA A 37 23.20 3.77 54.48
C ALA A 37 24.22 2.72 53.94
N ARG A 38 25.47 2.76 54.44
CA ARG A 38 26.52 1.75 54.19
C ARG A 38 26.60 0.74 55.34
N ARG A 39 26.85 -0.53 55.03
CA ARG A 39 27.64 -1.58 55.75
C ARG A 39 27.54 -2.87 54.89
N ALA A 40 28.62 -3.45 54.37
CA ALA A 40 29.74 -4.14 55.02
C ALA A 40 29.45 -5.64 55.32
N ASP A 41 30.40 -6.47 54.89
CA ASP A 41 30.69 -7.87 55.25
C ASP A 41 29.82 -9.07 54.76
N ALA A 42 30.43 -9.78 53.80
CA ALA A 42 30.96 -11.15 53.94
C ALA A 42 30.07 -12.43 53.77
N SER A 43 30.64 -13.34 52.97
CA SER A 43 30.85 -14.78 53.22
C SER A 43 29.79 -15.87 52.89
N HIS A 44 30.27 -16.80 52.03
CA HIS A 44 30.17 -18.28 52.10
C HIS A 44 28.84 -19.07 51.88
N GLY A 45 28.98 -20.27 51.27
CA GLY A 45 27.99 -21.37 51.22
C GLY A 45 27.19 -21.44 49.90
N SER A 46 27.39 -22.35 48.91
CA SER A 46 27.73 -23.79 48.86
C SER A 46 26.66 -24.78 49.34
N ALA A 47 25.82 -25.29 48.41
CA ALA A 47 25.33 -26.68 48.24
C ALA A 47 24.16 -26.66 47.22
N ARG A 48 24.07 -27.42 46.10
CA ARG A 48 24.22 -28.86 45.78
C ARG A 48 23.10 -29.79 46.30
N ARG A 49 22.63 -30.63 45.36
CA ARG A 49 21.79 -31.86 45.45
C ARG A 49 20.26 -31.68 45.51
N ALA A 50 19.43 -32.66 45.14
CA ALA A 50 19.43 -33.66 44.04
C ALA A 50 18.27 -34.68 44.27
N GLY A 51 17.68 -35.24 43.19
CA GLY A 51 16.70 -36.33 43.24
C GLY A 51 15.30 -35.93 43.74
N SER A 52 14.26 -36.78 43.81
CA SER A 52 14.02 -38.17 43.33
C SER A 52 12.67 -38.63 43.90
N ASP A 53 11.81 -39.47 43.29
CA ASP A 53 11.69 -40.11 41.96
C ASP A 53 10.26 -40.75 41.87
N ARG A 54 9.74 -41.10 40.66
CA ARG A 54 8.57 -42.02 40.43
C ARG A 54 7.19 -41.61 41.01
N SER A 55 6.06 -42.31 40.76
CA SER A 55 5.51 -43.00 39.57
C SER A 55 4.07 -43.51 39.86
N ALA A 56 3.20 -43.55 38.83
CA ALA A 56 2.05 -44.48 38.64
C ALA A 56 0.95 -44.64 39.72
N GLY A 57 -0.32 -44.51 39.29
CA GLY A 57 -1.52 -44.96 40.02
C GLY A 57 -2.74 -45.05 39.09
N ARG A 58 -3.44 -46.19 39.07
CA ARG A 58 -4.50 -46.53 38.09
C ARG A 58 -5.75 -47.08 38.80
N ARG A 59 -6.91 -47.03 38.10
CA ARG A 59 -8.29 -47.48 38.47
C ARG A 59 -9.17 -46.36 39.07
N GLY A 60 -10.47 -46.24 38.79
CA GLY A 60 -11.31 -46.90 37.77
C GLY A 60 -12.71 -47.32 38.24
N VAL A 61 -13.72 -47.15 37.36
CA VAL A 61 -15.12 -47.67 37.39
C VAL A 61 -16.16 -46.87 38.21
N GLY A 62 -17.34 -46.64 37.59
CA GLY A 62 -18.53 -46.01 38.17
C GLY A 62 -19.56 -45.60 37.10
N ASP A 63 -20.26 -46.57 36.52
CA ASP A 63 -21.29 -46.40 35.46
C ASP A 63 -22.70 -46.16 36.06
N MET A 64 -23.59 -45.51 35.28
CA MET A 64 -25.08 -45.56 35.33
C MET A 64 -25.64 -44.55 34.31
N GLY A 65 -26.18 -45.03 33.18
CA GLY A 65 -26.71 -44.18 32.11
C GLY A 65 -28.24 -43.98 32.12
N ALA A 66 -28.72 -43.14 31.19
CA ALA A 66 -30.11 -43.12 30.74
C ALA A 66 -30.19 -42.68 29.26
N VAL A 67 -31.11 -43.28 28.51
CA VAL A 67 -31.28 -43.12 27.06
C VAL A 67 -32.52 -42.28 26.76
N CYS A 68 -32.47 -41.40 25.74
CA CYS A 68 -33.43 -41.31 24.61
C CYS A 68 -33.36 -39.97 23.87
N GLY A 69 -33.55 -40.01 22.54
CA GLY A 69 -34.15 -38.90 21.78
C GLY A 69 -33.20 -37.89 21.14
N THR A 70 -32.98 -38.02 19.83
CA THR A 70 -32.59 -36.88 18.99
C THR A 70 -33.77 -35.93 18.79
N PRO A 71 -33.50 -34.65 18.56
CA PRO A 71 -34.10 -34.04 17.38
C PRO A 71 -33.06 -33.35 16.49
N ASN A 72 -33.28 -33.47 15.18
CA ASN A 72 -32.52 -32.82 14.13
C ASN A 72 -32.97 -31.35 14.00
N ALA A 73 -32.04 -30.39 14.05
CA ALA A 73 -32.28 -29.00 13.69
C ALA A 73 -31.00 -28.38 13.14
N ALA A 74 -30.91 -28.31 11.81
CA ALA A 74 -29.79 -27.70 11.12
C ALA A 74 -29.74 -26.18 11.40
N SER A 75 -28.58 -25.68 11.83
CA SER A 75 -28.19 -24.28 11.69
C SER A 75 -27.12 -24.20 10.61
N ALA A 76 -27.42 -23.48 9.52
CA ALA A 76 -26.60 -23.52 8.31
C ALA A 76 -25.25 -22.81 8.49
N ASP A 77 -24.18 -23.59 8.60
CA ASP A 77 -22.86 -23.17 8.10
C ASP A 77 -22.98 -23.04 6.59
N ALA A 78 -23.18 -21.81 6.11
CA ALA A 78 -23.18 -21.52 4.69
C ALA A 78 -21.76 -21.68 4.14
N GLU A 79 -21.44 -22.87 3.64
CA GLU A 79 -20.29 -23.08 2.76
C GLU A 79 -20.41 -22.11 1.59
N VAL A 80 -19.57 -21.07 1.61
CA VAL A 80 -19.42 -20.17 0.47
C VAL A 80 -18.66 -20.92 -0.61
N ASN A 81 -19.40 -21.72 -1.36
CA ASN A 81 -18.94 -22.39 -2.57
C ASN A 81 -18.69 -21.33 -3.65
N VAL A 82 -17.55 -20.64 -3.54
CA VAL A 82 -17.03 -19.80 -4.61
C VAL A 82 -16.61 -20.75 -5.72
N ALA A 83 -17.45 -20.83 -6.77
CA ALA A 83 -17.24 -21.73 -7.88
C ALA A 83 -15.80 -21.62 -8.42
N ASP A 84 -15.17 -22.79 -8.61
CA ASP A 84 -13.80 -22.96 -9.10
C ASP A 84 -13.72 -22.63 -10.60
N ALA A 85 -13.96 -21.36 -10.93
CA ALA A 85 -13.70 -20.81 -12.24
C ALA A 85 -12.19 -20.69 -12.41
N ALA A 86 -11.60 -21.70 -13.04
CA ALA A 86 -10.17 -21.92 -13.26
C ALA A 86 -9.34 -20.62 -13.31
N ARG A 87 -8.87 -20.20 -12.14
CA ARG A 87 -7.92 -19.10 -12.04
C ARG A 87 -6.61 -19.59 -12.66
N PRO A 88 -5.97 -18.82 -13.57
CA PRO A 88 -4.65 -19.19 -14.06
C PRO A 88 -3.73 -19.31 -12.85
N ALA A 89 -3.15 -20.50 -12.65
CA ALA A 89 -2.21 -20.74 -11.57
C ALA A 89 -1.08 -19.71 -11.68
N LEU A 90 -0.68 -19.14 -10.54
CA LEU A 90 0.39 -18.15 -10.50
C LEU A 90 1.68 -18.75 -11.07
N SER A 91 2.05 -18.29 -12.25
CA SER A 91 3.29 -18.71 -12.90
C SER A 91 4.51 -18.19 -12.14
N PRO A 92 5.63 -18.94 -12.14
CA PRO A 92 6.92 -18.44 -11.69
C PRO A 92 7.26 -17.09 -12.33
N ILE A 93 7.98 -16.25 -11.59
CA ILE A 93 8.53 -15.02 -12.16
C ILE A 93 9.55 -15.43 -13.24
N PRO A 94 9.47 -14.88 -14.47
CA PRO A 94 10.43 -15.19 -15.52
C PRO A 94 11.87 -14.91 -15.06
N LYS A 95 12.78 -15.85 -15.34
CA LYS A 95 14.20 -15.61 -15.13
C LYS A 95 14.67 -14.51 -16.08
N SER A 96 15.59 -13.66 -15.61
CA SER A 96 16.22 -12.67 -16.49
C SER A 96 17.11 -13.35 -17.53
N ASP A 97 17.22 -12.75 -18.72
CA ASP A 97 18.08 -13.24 -19.80
C ASP A 97 19.57 -13.25 -19.41
N ALA A 98 19.97 -12.36 -18.48
CA ALA A 98 21.31 -12.29 -17.93
C ALA A 98 21.63 -13.38 -16.88
N GLY A 99 20.63 -14.17 -16.45
CA GLY A 99 20.78 -15.18 -15.40
C GLY A 99 20.83 -14.63 -13.97
N ASP A 100 20.52 -13.34 -13.76
CA ASP A 100 20.42 -12.73 -12.42
C ASP A 100 19.39 -13.45 -11.53
N LYS A 101 19.68 -13.50 -10.22
CA LYS A 101 18.74 -13.88 -9.17
C LYS A 101 17.43 -13.10 -9.29
N THR A 102 16.28 -13.76 -9.15
CA THR A 102 14.99 -13.08 -9.00
C THR A 102 14.87 -12.50 -7.59
N VAL A 103 14.70 -11.18 -7.48
CA VAL A 103 14.58 -10.48 -6.18
C VAL A 103 13.31 -9.65 -6.14
N VAL A 104 12.49 -9.85 -5.10
CA VAL A 104 11.18 -9.19 -4.98
C VAL A 104 11.18 -8.10 -3.93
N ALA A 105 10.67 -6.92 -4.30
CA ALA A 105 10.24 -5.90 -3.37
C ALA A 105 8.77 -6.15 -3.01
N LEU A 106 8.46 -6.32 -1.72
CA LEU A 106 7.10 -6.58 -1.24
C LEU A 106 6.40 -5.28 -0.85
N GLY A 107 5.14 -5.09 -1.27
CA GLY A 107 4.37 -3.91 -0.90
C GLY A 107 3.05 -3.76 -1.66
N LYS A 108 2.24 -2.76 -1.29
CA LYS A 108 0.99 -2.46 -2.03
C LYS A 108 1.25 -1.71 -3.35
N PHE A 109 2.34 -0.93 -3.42
CA PHE A 109 2.74 -0.16 -4.61
C PHE A 109 1.64 0.74 -5.22
N ASP A 110 0.73 1.25 -4.38
CA ASP A 110 -0.43 2.09 -4.77
C ASP A 110 -0.01 3.42 -5.41
N ALA A 111 0.82 4.21 -4.70
CA ALA A 111 1.34 5.48 -5.20
C ALA A 111 2.66 5.39 -5.95
N MET A 112 3.38 4.25 -5.84
CA MET A 112 4.74 4.11 -6.41
C MET A 112 5.62 5.34 -6.06
N HIS A 113 5.61 5.74 -4.79
CA HIS A 113 6.36 6.90 -4.29
C HIS A 113 7.85 6.60 -4.06
N ARG A 114 8.64 7.61 -3.67
CA ARG A 114 10.10 7.49 -3.44
C ARG A 114 10.47 6.31 -2.53
N GLY A 115 9.70 6.04 -1.47
CA GLY A 115 9.90 4.84 -0.64
C GLY A 115 9.87 3.52 -1.41
N HIS A 116 8.94 3.34 -2.37
CA HIS A 116 8.89 2.14 -3.21
C HIS A 116 10.07 2.06 -4.19
N ARG A 117 10.56 3.21 -4.68
CA ARG A 117 11.75 3.27 -5.53
C ARG A 117 13.00 2.82 -4.78
N GLU A 118 13.15 3.17 -3.50
CA GLU A 118 14.29 2.67 -2.70
C GLU A 118 14.20 1.15 -2.44
N LEU A 119 12.99 0.57 -2.28
CA LEU A 119 12.83 -0.90 -2.24
C LEU A 119 13.26 -1.54 -3.57
N ALA A 120 12.85 -0.98 -4.72
CA ALA A 120 13.25 -1.47 -6.04
C ALA A 120 14.77 -1.38 -6.27
N ARG A 121 15.39 -0.28 -5.82
CA ARG A 121 16.83 -0.04 -5.86
C ARG A 121 17.63 -0.93 -4.92
N ALA A 122 17.08 -1.29 -3.76
CA ALA A 122 17.69 -2.29 -2.89
C ALA A 122 17.63 -3.69 -3.56
N ALA A 123 16.48 -4.05 -4.16
CA ALA A 123 16.32 -5.31 -4.87
C ALA A 123 17.26 -5.42 -6.10
N SER A 124 17.48 -4.32 -6.82
CA SER A 124 18.32 -4.31 -8.03
C SER A 124 19.82 -4.53 -7.75
N LYS A 125 20.28 -4.21 -6.53
CA LYS A 125 21.64 -4.52 -6.05
C LYS A 125 21.86 -6.01 -5.79
N MET A 126 20.78 -6.76 -5.57
CA MET A 126 20.81 -8.19 -5.24
C MET A 126 20.52 -9.07 -6.47
N GLY A 127 19.89 -8.54 -7.53
CA GLY A 127 19.53 -9.29 -8.72
C GLY A 127 18.61 -8.51 -9.68
N ALA A 128 17.65 -9.22 -10.29
CA ALA A 128 16.61 -8.67 -11.16
C ALA A 128 15.37 -8.25 -10.32
N PRO A 129 15.11 -6.94 -10.16
CA PRO A 129 14.09 -6.43 -9.24
C PRO A 129 12.67 -6.61 -9.78
N HIS A 130 11.78 -7.14 -8.95
CA HIS A 130 10.34 -7.28 -9.24
C HIS A 130 9.49 -6.69 -8.12
N LEU A 131 8.48 -5.89 -8.44
CA LEU A 131 7.49 -5.41 -7.47
C LEU A 131 6.40 -6.46 -7.31
N VAL A 132 6.21 -7.01 -6.10
CA VAL A 132 5.13 -7.97 -5.81
C VAL A 132 4.05 -7.28 -4.98
N SER A 133 2.85 -7.17 -5.57
CA SER A 133 1.67 -6.56 -4.97
C SER A 133 0.50 -7.55 -4.83
N PHE A 134 -0.55 -7.15 -4.11
CA PHE A 134 -1.68 -8.02 -3.78
C PHE A 134 -3.01 -7.47 -4.31
N GLY A 135 -3.52 -8.07 -5.39
CA GLY A 135 -4.77 -7.69 -6.07
C GLY A 135 -6.04 -8.17 -5.35
N GLY A 136 -7.18 -7.52 -5.60
CA GLY A 136 -8.49 -7.91 -5.03
C GLY A 136 -8.65 -7.73 -3.52
N MET A 137 -7.69 -7.09 -2.83
CA MET A 137 -7.71 -6.94 -1.36
C MET A 137 -8.96 -6.22 -0.84
N ALA A 138 -9.46 -5.20 -1.56
CA ALA A 138 -10.65 -4.45 -1.14
C ALA A 138 -11.91 -5.33 -1.14
N GLU A 139 -12.15 -6.06 -2.23
CA GLU A 139 -13.27 -7.01 -2.39
C GLU A 139 -13.25 -8.09 -1.30
N VAL A 140 -12.09 -8.74 -1.11
CA VAL A 140 -11.89 -9.82 -0.13
C VAL A 140 -12.05 -9.36 1.32
N LEU A 141 -11.95 -8.05 1.59
CA LEU A 141 -12.11 -7.46 2.92
C LEU A 141 -13.40 -6.62 3.07
N GLY A 142 -14.25 -6.56 2.04
CA GLY A 142 -15.49 -5.77 2.06
C GLY A 142 -15.26 -4.26 2.15
N TRP A 143 -14.11 -3.77 1.66
CA TRP A 143 -13.79 -2.34 1.63
C TRP A 143 -14.34 -1.69 0.36
N ALA A 144 -14.83 -0.45 0.48
CA ALA A 144 -15.22 0.34 -0.67
C ALA A 144 -14.05 0.48 -1.66
N PRO A 145 -14.27 0.27 -2.98
CA PRO A 145 -13.23 0.46 -3.97
C PRO A 145 -12.76 1.91 -3.98
N LYS A 146 -11.46 2.11 -4.16
CA LYS A 146 -10.84 3.43 -4.30
C LYS A 146 -9.95 3.39 -5.52
N LEU A 147 -9.97 4.45 -6.33
CA LEU A 147 -9.02 4.62 -7.43
C LEU A 147 -7.59 4.52 -6.88
N ASN A 148 -6.72 3.80 -7.59
CA ASN A 148 -5.28 3.76 -7.30
C ASN A 148 -4.69 5.17 -7.44
N VAL A 149 -3.56 5.45 -6.80
CA VAL A 149 -2.87 6.74 -7.02
C VAL A 149 -2.18 6.75 -8.39
N VAL A 150 -1.59 5.64 -8.83
CA VAL A 150 -1.09 5.46 -10.19
C VAL A 150 -2.09 4.63 -10.99
N ALA A 151 -2.49 5.12 -12.17
CA ALA A 151 -3.34 4.36 -13.10
C ALA A 151 -2.59 3.12 -13.60
N GLU A 152 -3.29 2.00 -13.78
CA GLU A 152 -2.68 0.74 -14.22
C GLU A 152 -1.89 0.91 -15.53
N THR A 153 -2.45 1.69 -16.46
CA THR A 153 -1.85 2.05 -17.75
C THR A 153 -0.59 2.91 -17.65
N ASP A 154 -0.34 3.60 -16.53
CA ASP A 154 0.85 4.45 -16.32
C ASP A 154 1.97 3.74 -15.52
N ARG A 155 1.68 2.58 -14.90
CA ARG A 155 2.64 1.87 -14.02
C ARG A 155 3.93 1.49 -14.74
N ALA A 156 3.84 1.05 -16.00
CA ALA A 156 5.01 0.69 -16.81
C ALA A 156 5.94 1.90 -17.02
N ARG A 157 5.40 3.07 -17.37
CA ARG A 157 6.16 4.33 -17.48
C ARG A 157 6.83 4.67 -16.15
N VAL A 158 6.09 4.60 -15.04
CA VAL A 158 6.64 4.88 -13.71
C VAL A 158 7.80 3.93 -13.36
N ARG A 159 7.70 2.63 -13.65
CA ARG A 159 8.81 1.68 -13.46
C ARG A 159 10.00 2.00 -14.35
N ALA A 160 9.78 2.44 -15.59
CA ALA A 160 10.86 2.87 -16.50
C ALA A 160 11.65 4.05 -15.93
N THR A 161 10.99 5.04 -15.29
CA THR A 161 11.68 6.17 -14.62
C THR A 161 12.60 5.77 -13.46
N TRP A 162 12.59 4.50 -13.02
CA TRP A 162 13.45 4.00 -11.96
C TRP A 162 14.69 3.27 -12.48
N ALA A 163 14.81 3.05 -13.79
CA ALA A 163 15.89 2.27 -14.39
C ALA A 163 17.29 2.75 -13.95
N GLU A 164 17.56 4.05 -14.02
CA GLU A 164 18.83 4.65 -13.59
C GLU A 164 19.14 4.34 -12.11
N ALA A 165 18.19 4.63 -11.22
CA ALA A 165 18.32 4.36 -9.78
C ALA A 165 18.50 2.86 -9.47
N CYS A 166 18.00 1.99 -10.36
CA CYS A 166 18.12 0.53 -10.28
C CYS A 166 19.34 -0.04 -11.06
N GLY A 167 20.25 0.80 -11.57
CA GLY A 167 21.46 0.35 -12.28
C GLY A 167 21.19 -0.12 -13.72
N GLY A 168 20.30 0.58 -14.43
CA GLY A 168 19.85 0.25 -15.79
C GLY A 168 18.68 -0.74 -15.85
N LYS A 169 18.28 -1.36 -14.73
CA LYS A 169 17.24 -2.39 -14.67
C LYS A 169 15.86 -1.75 -14.45
N VAL A 170 14.96 -1.85 -15.44
CA VAL A 170 13.53 -1.55 -15.23
C VAL A 170 12.94 -2.63 -14.33
N PRO A 171 12.31 -2.29 -13.18
CA PRO A 171 11.70 -3.31 -12.34
C PRO A 171 10.55 -4.02 -13.03
N GLY A 172 10.49 -5.34 -12.91
CA GLY A 172 9.31 -6.12 -13.26
C GLY A 172 8.18 -5.91 -12.25
N GLU A 173 7.00 -6.44 -12.54
CA GLU A 173 5.81 -6.30 -11.68
C GLU A 173 4.95 -7.55 -11.72
N VAL A 174 4.46 -7.96 -10.55
CA VAL A 174 3.68 -9.18 -10.33
C VAL A 174 2.54 -8.85 -9.37
N VAL A 175 1.31 -9.20 -9.76
CA VAL A 175 0.12 -9.03 -8.93
C VAL A 175 -0.36 -10.41 -8.48
N VAL A 176 -0.21 -10.70 -7.19
CA VAL A 176 -0.69 -11.94 -6.56
C VAL A 176 -2.13 -11.71 -6.10
N PRO A 177 -3.13 -12.55 -6.45
CA PRO A 177 -4.46 -12.45 -5.88
C PRO A 177 -4.41 -12.58 -4.35
N PHE A 178 -4.89 -11.56 -3.64
CA PHE A 178 -4.81 -11.52 -2.18
C PHE A 178 -5.55 -12.70 -1.53
N ALA A 179 -6.64 -13.18 -2.15
CA ALA A 179 -7.42 -14.32 -1.67
C ALA A 179 -6.54 -15.58 -1.43
N ASP A 180 -5.59 -15.82 -2.33
CA ASP A 180 -4.79 -17.04 -2.39
C ASP A 180 -3.75 -17.07 -1.25
N VAL A 181 -3.18 -15.91 -0.92
CA VAL A 181 -2.18 -15.75 0.16
C VAL A 181 -2.77 -15.34 1.52
N ARG A 182 -4.01 -14.82 1.57
CA ARG A 182 -4.63 -14.21 2.77
C ARG A 182 -4.61 -15.09 4.02
N ARG A 183 -4.71 -16.41 3.86
CA ARG A 183 -4.77 -17.39 4.97
C ARG A 183 -3.42 -18.04 5.30
N MET A 184 -2.35 -17.76 4.54
CA MET A 184 -1.04 -18.36 4.78
C MET A 184 -0.43 -17.85 6.09
N PRO A 185 0.06 -18.72 7.00
CA PRO A 185 0.96 -18.27 8.07
C PRO A 185 2.26 -17.68 7.49
N PRO A 186 3.04 -16.90 8.27
CA PRO A 186 4.28 -16.27 7.80
C PRO A 186 5.23 -17.23 7.07
N GLU A 187 5.46 -18.41 7.61
CA GLU A 187 6.37 -19.43 7.07
C GLU A 187 5.89 -19.93 5.70
N ALA A 188 4.59 -20.24 5.58
CA ALA A 188 4.00 -20.69 4.32
C ALA A 188 4.01 -19.59 3.25
N PHE A 189 3.89 -18.32 3.66
CA PHE A 189 4.00 -17.19 2.73
C PHE A 189 5.42 -17.03 2.17
N VAL A 190 6.46 -17.18 3.00
CA VAL A 190 7.86 -17.13 2.52
C VAL A 190 8.19 -18.35 1.66
N ALA A 191 7.70 -19.55 2.03
CA ALA A 191 7.80 -20.74 1.19
C ALA A 191 7.10 -20.55 -0.17
N PHE A 192 5.91 -19.95 -0.21
CA PHE A 192 5.23 -19.60 -1.47
C PHE A 192 6.07 -18.67 -2.36
N LEU A 193 6.69 -17.62 -1.79
CA LEU A 193 7.59 -16.74 -2.56
C LEU A 193 8.77 -17.53 -3.15
N LYS A 194 9.41 -18.37 -2.35
CA LYS A 194 10.55 -19.19 -2.78
C LYS A 194 10.16 -20.23 -3.83
N ASP A 195 9.18 -21.07 -3.53
CA ASP A 195 8.94 -22.32 -4.25
C ASP A 195 7.93 -22.15 -5.41
N THR A 196 7.00 -21.19 -5.31
CA THR A 196 6.05 -20.88 -6.40
C THR A 196 6.58 -19.77 -7.29
N LEU A 197 6.95 -18.62 -6.71
CA LEU A 197 7.45 -17.47 -7.48
C LEU A 197 8.94 -17.56 -7.84
N HIS A 198 9.66 -18.60 -7.40
CA HIS A 198 11.08 -18.86 -7.70
C HIS A 198 12.01 -17.71 -7.25
N VAL A 199 11.65 -17.06 -6.13
CA VAL A 199 12.38 -15.94 -5.55
C VAL A 199 13.67 -16.42 -4.89
N SER A 200 14.76 -15.69 -5.12
CA SER A 200 16.07 -15.91 -4.48
C SER A 200 16.41 -14.86 -3.42
N GLY A 201 15.75 -13.70 -3.44
CA GLY A 201 15.91 -12.68 -2.41
C GLY A 201 14.66 -11.79 -2.22
N ILE A 202 14.50 -11.24 -1.02
CA ILE A 202 13.33 -10.46 -0.62
C ILE A 202 13.78 -9.10 -0.07
N VAL A 203 13.07 -8.05 -0.48
CA VAL A 203 13.21 -6.69 0.05
C VAL A 203 11.87 -6.20 0.59
N ALA A 204 11.88 -5.63 1.79
CA ALA A 204 10.70 -5.08 2.44
C ALA A 204 11.02 -3.82 3.25
N GLY A 205 10.00 -2.98 3.51
CA GLY A 205 10.13 -1.86 4.44
C GLY A 205 10.18 -2.32 5.90
N SER A 206 10.76 -1.52 6.79
CA SER A 206 10.81 -1.82 8.23
C SER A 206 9.44 -1.85 8.93
N ASP A 207 8.39 -1.30 8.29
CA ASP A 207 6.99 -1.39 8.74
C ASP A 207 6.24 -2.61 8.17
N TYR A 208 6.88 -3.44 7.34
CA TYR A 208 6.18 -4.47 6.58
C TYR A 208 5.54 -5.54 7.49
N ARG A 209 4.28 -5.88 7.16
CA ARG A 209 3.47 -6.87 7.87
C ARG A 209 2.91 -7.89 6.87
N PHE A 210 2.94 -9.16 7.23
CA PHE A 210 2.52 -10.24 6.34
C PHE A 210 1.98 -11.47 7.08
N GLY A 211 1.56 -12.48 6.31
CA GLY A 211 0.91 -13.68 6.82
C GLY A 211 -0.50 -13.43 7.37
N PHE A 212 -1.15 -14.50 7.80
CA PHE A 212 -2.53 -14.47 8.27
C PHE A 212 -2.72 -13.47 9.42
N LYS A 213 -3.71 -12.58 9.27
CA LYS A 213 -3.97 -11.46 10.20
C LYS A 213 -2.74 -10.57 10.46
N ALA A 214 -1.84 -10.44 9.48
CA ALA A 214 -0.64 -9.60 9.57
C ALA A 214 0.30 -10.00 10.73
N ALA A 215 0.35 -11.29 11.08
CA ALA A 215 1.12 -11.82 12.21
C ALA A 215 2.64 -11.63 12.07
N GLY A 216 3.18 -11.77 10.85
CA GLY A 216 4.60 -11.58 10.56
C GLY A 216 5.04 -10.11 10.57
N THR A 217 6.29 -9.89 10.95
CA THR A 217 6.97 -8.59 11.07
C THR A 217 8.17 -8.51 10.09
N ALA A 218 8.76 -7.34 9.85
CA ALA A 218 9.97 -7.23 9.03
C ALA A 218 11.13 -8.11 9.60
N GLU A 219 11.29 -8.18 10.92
CA GLU A 219 12.28 -9.03 11.58
C GLU A 219 11.97 -10.53 11.41
N ALA A 220 10.70 -10.92 11.50
CA ALA A 220 10.28 -12.30 11.24
C ALA A 220 10.48 -12.70 9.76
N LEU A 221 10.30 -11.76 8.83
CA LEU A 221 10.56 -11.98 7.41
C LEU A 221 12.04 -12.29 7.16
N ALA A 222 12.95 -11.55 7.79
CA ALA A 222 14.39 -11.81 7.72
C ALA A 222 14.72 -13.20 8.30
N GLN A 223 14.29 -13.49 9.54
CA GLN A 223 14.56 -14.77 10.21
C GLN A 223 14.04 -15.98 9.43
N ILE A 224 12.80 -15.92 8.91
CA ILE A 224 12.20 -17.01 8.14
C ILE A 224 12.88 -17.14 6.78
N GLY A 225 13.18 -16.03 6.10
CA GLY A 225 13.85 -16.04 4.79
C GLY A 225 15.27 -16.60 4.86
N GLU A 226 16.07 -16.16 5.82
CA GLU A 226 17.43 -16.70 6.08
C GLU A 226 17.38 -18.21 6.36
N ALA A 227 16.46 -18.66 7.22
CA ALA A 227 16.27 -20.08 7.52
C ALA A 227 15.83 -20.92 6.29
N MET A 228 15.23 -20.27 5.28
CA MET A 228 14.85 -20.89 4.01
C MET A 228 15.90 -20.73 2.90
N GLY A 229 17.03 -20.06 3.16
CA GLY A 229 18.12 -19.82 2.21
C GLY A 229 17.85 -18.68 1.21
N LEU A 230 17.06 -17.68 1.61
CA LEU A 230 16.81 -16.46 0.83
C LEU A 230 17.66 -15.30 1.35
N ASP A 231 18.18 -14.47 0.45
CA ASP A 231 18.80 -13.21 0.82
C ASP A 231 17.70 -12.19 1.20
N VAL A 232 17.62 -11.73 2.46
CA VAL A 232 16.60 -10.74 2.88
C VAL A 232 17.23 -9.40 3.21
N THR A 233 16.64 -8.30 2.74
CA THR A 233 17.02 -6.92 3.09
C THR A 233 15.82 -6.13 3.58
N ILE A 234 15.91 -5.62 4.81
CA ILE A 234 14.93 -4.68 5.35
C ILE A 234 15.44 -3.26 5.13
N VAL A 235 14.57 -2.39 4.61
CA VAL A 235 14.90 -1.00 4.23
C VAL A 235 14.15 -0.04 5.13
N ASP A 236 14.86 0.93 5.69
CA ASP A 236 14.27 2.00 6.49
C ASP A 236 13.35 2.90 5.66
N LEU A 237 12.31 3.43 6.32
CA LEU A 237 11.32 4.28 5.67
C LEU A 237 11.90 5.65 5.29
N VAL A 238 11.75 6.00 4.01
CA VAL A 238 12.27 7.24 3.43
C VAL A 238 11.61 8.47 4.06
N PRO A 239 12.38 9.42 4.63
CA PRO A 239 11.83 10.68 5.14
C PRO A 239 11.21 11.54 4.03
N SER A 240 10.16 12.28 4.35
CA SER A 240 9.44 13.11 3.37
C SER A 240 10.09 14.45 3.08
N GLY A 241 10.89 14.99 4.00
CA GLY A 241 11.55 16.28 3.90
C GLY A 241 11.52 17.06 5.21
N GLU A 242 12.21 18.20 5.24
CA GLU A 242 12.37 19.01 6.47
C GLU A 242 11.10 19.80 6.84
N ASP A 243 10.26 20.16 5.87
CA ASP A 243 9.07 20.99 6.11
C ASP A 243 7.99 20.32 6.98
N ASP A 244 7.90 18.99 6.95
CA ASP A 244 6.97 18.21 7.78
C ASP A 244 7.38 18.17 9.27
N ALA A 245 8.60 18.61 9.61
CA ALA A 245 9.13 18.61 10.98
C ALA A 245 8.47 19.67 11.91
N LYS A 246 7.60 20.52 11.35
CA LYS A 246 6.88 21.60 12.04
C LYS A 246 5.60 21.14 12.77
N SER A 247 5.28 19.85 12.79
CA SER A 247 4.22 19.30 13.65
C SER A 247 4.68 19.27 15.12
N GLU A 248 3.93 19.95 16.01
CA GLU A 248 4.36 20.23 17.40
C GLU A 248 4.22 19.04 18.36
N THR A 249 3.57 17.94 17.97
CA THR A 249 3.32 16.77 18.81
C THR A 249 4.18 15.57 18.43
N LEU A 250 4.96 15.06 19.41
CA LEU A 250 5.90 13.93 19.24
C LEU A 250 5.25 12.66 18.65
N GLU A 251 4.00 12.36 19.01
CA GLU A 251 3.28 11.18 18.52
C GLU A 251 2.82 11.33 17.05
N THR A 252 2.55 12.55 16.60
CA THR A 252 2.16 12.86 15.21
C THR A 252 3.39 12.89 14.30
N LYS A 253 4.53 13.37 14.83
CA LYS A 253 5.80 13.54 14.12
C LYS A 253 6.33 12.27 13.46
N ALA A 254 6.12 11.09 14.08
CA ALA A 254 6.55 9.81 13.54
C ALA A 254 5.79 9.42 12.24
N TYR A 255 4.49 9.75 12.17
CA TYR A 255 3.65 9.43 11.00
C TYR A 255 3.74 10.49 9.89
N THR A 256 4.02 11.76 10.24
CA THR A 256 4.17 12.85 9.28
C THR A 256 5.57 12.97 8.67
N ALA A 257 6.59 12.29 9.22
CA ALA A 257 7.97 12.41 8.75
C ALA A 257 8.34 11.47 7.58
N GLN A 258 7.49 10.53 7.17
CA GLN A 258 7.83 9.45 6.22
C GLN A 258 6.98 9.45 4.94
N VAL A 259 7.58 9.10 3.81
CA VAL A 259 6.90 8.99 2.51
C VAL A 259 6.00 7.75 2.49
N SER A 260 4.68 7.95 2.38
CA SER A 260 3.70 6.87 2.31
C SER A 260 2.56 7.15 1.32
N SER A 261 1.91 6.09 0.84
CA SER A 261 0.78 6.22 -0.10
C SER A 261 -0.41 6.95 0.55
N THR A 262 -0.64 6.73 1.85
CA THR A 262 -1.64 7.47 2.64
C THR A 262 -1.43 8.99 2.56
N ARG A 263 -0.18 9.44 2.65
CA ARG A 263 0.14 10.88 2.57
C ARG A 263 0.00 11.45 1.17
N VAL A 264 0.42 10.71 0.13
CA VAL A 264 0.15 11.14 -1.27
C VAL A 264 -1.35 11.30 -1.50
N ARG A 265 -2.17 10.35 -1.04
CA ARG A 265 -3.64 10.44 -1.12
C ARG A 265 -4.20 11.64 -0.36
N ALA A 266 -3.64 11.98 0.81
CA ALA A 266 -4.04 13.15 1.59
C ALA A 266 -3.67 14.47 0.89
N CYS A 267 -2.47 14.58 0.32
CA CYS A 267 -2.05 15.74 -0.47
C CYS A 267 -2.99 15.97 -1.67
N LEU A 268 -3.28 14.91 -2.44
CA LEU A 268 -4.25 14.98 -3.54
C LEU A 268 -5.65 15.38 -3.06
N ALA A 269 -6.14 14.80 -1.95
CA ALA A 269 -7.44 15.14 -1.37
C ALA A 269 -7.53 16.58 -0.81
N ALA A 270 -6.39 17.22 -0.53
CA ALA A 270 -6.31 18.65 -0.19
C ALA A 270 -6.12 19.56 -1.43
N GLY A 271 -5.79 18.98 -2.59
CA GLY A 271 -5.37 19.71 -3.80
C GLY A 271 -3.91 20.16 -3.79
N ASP A 272 -3.08 19.67 -2.87
CA ASP A 272 -1.64 19.94 -2.82
C ASP A 272 -0.88 18.98 -3.75
N VAL A 273 -0.95 19.26 -5.05
CA VAL A 273 -0.27 18.48 -6.09
C VAL A 273 1.26 18.62 -6.02
N GLU A 274 1.77 19.71 -5.45
CA GLU A 274 3.20 19.98 -5.31
C GLU A 274 3.82 19.11 -4.19
N GLN A 275 3.16 19.01 -3.03
CA GLN A 275 3.59 18.09 -1.97
C GLN A 275 3.41 16.63 -2.41
N ALA A 276 2.33 16.31 -3.13
CA ALA A 276 2.17 14.99 -3.75
C ALA A 276 3.37 14.68 -4.65
N ALA A 277 3.80 15.63 -5.49
CA ALA A 277 4.96 15.47 -6.37
C ALA A 277 6.28 15.28 -5.60
N ARG A 278 6.50 16.01 -4.50
CA ARG A 278 7.68 15.84 -3.62
C ARG A 278 7.77 14.44 -2.98
N LEU A 279 6.63 13.88 -2.58
CA LEU A 279 6.52 12.52 -2.03
C LEU A 279 6.68 11.44 -3.13
N LEU A 280 6.08 11.66 -4.30
CA LEU A 280 6.17 10.77 -5.46
C LEU A 280 7.57 10.75 -6.09
N GLY A 281 8.30 11.87 -6.01
CA GLY A 281 9.56 12.09 -6.73
C GLY A 281 9.37 12.38 -8.23
N ARG A 282 8.15 12.76 -8.63
CA ARG A 282 7.69 13.11 -9.99
C ARG A 282 6.33 13.83 -9.87
N PRO A 283 5.88 14.62 -10.86
CA PRO A 283 4.50 15.13 -10.93
C PRO A 283 3.45 14.01 -10.76
N HIS A 284 2.28 14.36 -10.22
CA HIS A 284 1.14 13.43 -10.21
C HIS A 284 0.48 13.43 -11.59
N ARG A 285 0.57 12.33 -12.32
CA ARG A 285 -0.12 12.18 -13.61
C ARG A 285 -1.58 11.86 -13.38
N LEU A 286 -2.49 12.77 -13.73
CA LEU A 286 -3.91 12.44 -13.84
C LEU A 286 -4.15 11.74 -15.17
N VAL A 287 -4.79 10.58 -15.13
CA VAL A 287 -5.12 9.78 -16.31
C VAL A 287 -6.64 9.65 -16.44
N LEU A 288 -7.16 9.98 -17.62
CA LEU A 288 -8.57 10.00 -17.99
C LEU A 288 -8.80 9.04 -19.18
N ASP A 289 -9.92 8.33 -19.17
CA ASP A 289 -10.38 7.58 -20.34
C ASP A 289 -10.75 8.57 -21.46
N ALA A 290 -9.91 8.63 -22.48
CA ALA A 290 -10.08 9.50 -23.65
C ALA A 290 -11.41 9.26 -24.38
N SER A 291 -11.98 8.05 -24.31
CA SER A 291 -13.26 7.72 -24.97
C SER A 291 -14.48 8.33 -24.28
N GLN A 292 -14.34 8.82 -23.04
CA GLN A 292 -15.40 9.49 -22.28
C GLN A 292 -15.43 11.01 -22.47
N ALA A 293 -14.60 11.56 -23.37
CA ALA A 293 -14.58 12.99 -23.66
C ALA A 293 -15.90 13.46 -24.29
N TYR A 294 -16.36 14.65 -23.91
CA TYR A 294 -17.43 15.37 -24.59
C TYR A 294 -17.12 16.88 -24.69
N ALA A 295 -17.74 17.52 -25.68
CA ALA A 295 -17.73 18.97 -25.80
C ALA A 295 -18.66 19.56 -24.73
N SER A 296 -18.12 20.44 -23.88
CA SER A 296 -18.90 21.27 -22.97
C SER A 296 -18.92 22.71 -23.49
N GLY A 297 -20.07 23.38 -23.38
CA GLY A 297 -20.30 24.69 -24.01
C GLY A 297 -19.55 25.87 -23.38
N ASP A 298 -18.93 25.66 -22.21
CA ASP A 298 -18.17 26.67 -21.48
C ASP A 298 -16.77 26.87 -22.09
N GLY A 299 -16.75 27.46 -23.29
CA GLY A 299 -15.53 27.98 -23.92
C GLY A 299 -14.96 29.16 -23.14
N ALA A 300 -14.27 28.88 -22.03
CA ALA A 300 -13.50 29.87 -21.29
C ALA A 300 -12.44 30.46 -22.22
N SER A 301 -12.53 31.77 -22.44
CA SER A 301 -11.81 32.50 -23.49
C SER A 301 -10.28 32.29 -23.46
N GLY A 302 -9.74 31.57 -24.45
CA GLY A 302 -8.29 31.50 -24.71
C GLY A 302 -7.70 30.16 -25.15
N GLY A 303 -8.47 29.08 -25.24
CA GLY A 303 -7.96 27.77 -25.67
C GLY A 303 -9.06 26.73 -25.93
N GLU A 304 -8.63 25.54 -26.36
CA GLU A 304 -9.50 24.40 -26.68
C GLU A 304 -9.66 23.50 -25.47
N THR A 305 -10.88 23.03 -25.19
CA THR A 305 -11.21 22.32 -23.94
C THR A 305 -11.90 20.98 -24.18
N ALA A 306 -11.31 19.90 -23.65
CA ALA A 306 -11.98 18.60 -23.54
C ALA A 306 -12.54 18.43 -22.12
N THR A 307 -13.81 18.04 -22.01
CA THR A 307 -14.47 17.77 -20.72
C THR A 307 -14.73 16.28 -20.56
N TYR A 308 -14.50 15.78 -19.35
CA TYR A 308 -14.63 14.38 -18.96
C TYR A 308 -15.49 14.31 -17.70
N PRO A 309 -16.35 13.29 -17.53
CA PRO A 309 -17.00 13.07 -16.24
C PRO A 309 -15.97 12.53 -15.24
N THR A 310 -16.06 12.83 -13.93
CA THR A 310 -15.08 12.36 -12.93
C THR A 310 -14.94 10.84 -12.87
N ARG A 311 -15.97 10.09 -13.29
CA ARG A 311 -15.92 8.62 -13.46
C ARG A 311 -14.94 8.12 -14.53
N ALA A 312 -14.47 8.99 -15.44
CA ALA A 312 -13.48 8.66 -16.46
C ALA A 312 -12.05 8.66 -15.91
N ALA A 313 -11.82 9.13 -14.67
CA ALA A 313 -10.50 9.11 -14.05
C ALA A 313 -10.08 7.67 -13.70
N LEU A 314 -8.95 7.25 -14.27
CA LEU A 314 -8.37 5.92 -14.05
C LEU A 314 -7.50 5.85 -12.78
N ASN A 315 -7.23 7.00 -12.17
CA ASN A 315 -6.53 7.14 -10.89
C ASN A 315 -7.09 8.31 -10.07
N GLN A 316 -6.66 8.41 -8.80
CA GLN A 316 -7.13 9.46 -7.90
C GLN A 316 -6.79 10.86 -8.46
N TYR A 317 -7.83 11.62 -8.78
CA TYR A 317 -7.75 13.05 -9.10
C TYR A 317 -7.57 13.90 -7.83
N PRO A 318 -7.02 15.12 -7.93
CA PRO A 318 -6.91 16.03 -6.80
C PRO A 318 -8.28 16.62 -6.42
N ALA A 319 -8.33 17.38 -5.31
CA ALA A 319 -9.54 18.09 -4.87
C ALA A 319 -10.13 19.03 -5.94
N VAL A 320 -11.37 19.48 -5.74
CA VAL A 320 -11.99 20.54 -6.55
C VAL A 320 -11.10 21.78 -6.62
N GLY A 321 -10.92 22.32 -7.82
CA GLY A 321 -10.05 23.46 -8.07
C GLY A 321 -9.46 23.48 -9.49
N THR A 322 -8.68 24.51 -9.76
CA THR A 322 -7.95 24.68 -11.02
C THR A 322 -6.47 24.40 -10.80
N TYR A 323 -5.84 23.71 -11.75
CA TYR A 323 -4.45 23.24 -11.67
C TYR A 323 -3.70 23.59 -12.96
N GLU A 324 -2.42 23.88 -12.82
CA GLU A 324 -1.49 23.87 -13.96
C GLU A 324 -1.03 22.43 -14.20
N GLY A 325 -0.97 22.04 -15.47
CA GLY A 325 -0.45 20.75 -15.90
C GLY A 325 0.42 20.87 -17.14
N VAL A 326 1.13 19.79 -17.44
CA VAL A 326 1.95 19.65 -18.63
C VAL A 326 1.55 18.36 -19.35
N LEU A 327 1.35 18.44 -20.66
CA LEU A 327 1.16 17.26 -21.49
C LEU A 327 2.50 16.53 -21.65
N PRO A 328 2.51 15.19 -21.53
CA PRO A 328 3.71 14.40 -21.78
C PRO A 328 4.14 14.57 -23.24
N VAL A 329 5.44 14.78 -23.44
CA VAL A 329 6.04 14.80 -24.78
C VAL A 329 5.98 13.38 -25.36
N PRO A 330 5.45 13.16 -26.58
CA PRO A 330 5.44 11.84 -27.22
C PRO A 330 6.86 11.32 -27.45
N GLU A 331 7.09 10.01 -27.23
CA GLU A 331 8.40 9.38 -27.41
C GLU A 331 8.90 9.47 -28.87
N GLU A 332 8.00 9.61 -29.83
CA GLU A 332 8.31 9.82 -31.26
C GLU A 332 8.87 11.23 -31.55
N THR A 333 8.68 12.19 -30.64
CA THR A 333 9.09 13.60 -30.80
C THR A 333 9.77 14.15 -29.53
N PRO A 334 10.89 13.55 -29.07
CA PRO A 334 11.51 13.88 -27.78
C PRO A 334 11.98 15.34 -27.66
N ASP A 335 12.26 16.01 -28.78
CA ASP A 335 12.64 17.42 -28.85
C ASP A 335 11.45 18.40 -28.82
N ALA A 336 10.21 17.91 -28.82
CA ALA A 336 9.03 18.77 -28.78
C ALA A 336 8.90 19.50 -27.43
N LYS A 337 8.47 20.77 -27.48
CA LYS A 337 8.32 21.57 -26.27
C LYS A 337 7.15 21.05 -25.41
N PRO A 338 7.30 20.93 -24.09
CA PRO A 338 6.21 20.52 -23.22
C PRO A 338 5.05 21.52 -23.29
N VAL A 339 3.85 21.01 -23.58
CA VAL A 339 2.64 21.84 -23.69
C VAL A 339 2.05 22.08 -22.31
N ARG A 340 1.88 23.35 -21.93
CA ARG A 340 1.18 23.73 -20.70
C ARG A 340 -0.33 23.70 -20.92
N VAL A 341 -1.05 23.14 -19.95
CA VAL A 341 -2.52 23.05 -19.94
C VAL A 341 -3.09 23.49 -18.61
N THR A 342 -4.35 23.92 -18.61
CA THR A 342 -5.13 24.15 -17.40
C THR A 342 -6.05 22.96 -17.15
N VAL A 343 -6.09 22.43 -15.93
CA VAL A 343 -6.97 21.33 -15.54
C VAL A 343 -7.93 21.82 -14.46
N ARG A 344 -9.22 21.90 -14.77
CA ARG A 344 -10.28 22.27 -13.82
C ARG A 344 -11.00 21.01 -13.36
N VAL A 345 -10.96 20.74 -12.05
CA VAL A 345 -11.66 19.63 -11.40
C VAL A 345 -12.88 20.19 -10.65
N THR A 346 -14.06 19.64 -10.93
CA THR A 346 -15.32 19.89 -10.20
C THR A 346 -15.77 18.59 -9.51
N GLU A 347 -16.93 18.59 -8.86
CA GLU A 347 -17.48 17.37 -8.23
C GLU A 347 -17.85 16.29 -9.26
N THR A 348 -18.26 16.72 -10.47
CA THR A 348 -18.81 15.85 -11.52
C THR A 348 -17.95 15.77 -12.76
N GLU A 349 -17.06 16.73 -12.99
CA GLU A 349 -16.29 16.87 -14.24
C GLU A 349 -14.80 17.15 -14.02
N VAL A 350 -13.99 16.78 -15.00
CA VAL A 350 -12.61 17.23 -15.19
C VAL A 350 -12.53 17.85 -16.58
N ALA A 351 -12.16 19.13 -16.67
CA ALA A 351 -11.93 19.81 -17.94
C ALA A 351 -10.43 20.07 -18.14
N VAL A 352 -9.90 19.75 -19.32
CA VAL A 352 -8.51 19.99 -19.71
C VAL A 352 -8.52 21.00 -20.86
N THR A 353 -7.95 22.18 -20.62
CA THR A 353 -7.85 23.27 -21.58
C THR A 353 -6.41 23.42 -22.08
N ALA A 354 -6.22 23.31 -23.39
CA ALA A 354 -4.92 23.42 -24.07
C ALA A 354 -4.88 24.66 -25.00
N PRO A 355 -3.68 25.13 -25.40
CA PRO A 355 -3.55 26.33 -26.23
C PRO A 355 -4.15 26.20 -27.64
N SER A 356 -4.21 24.98 -28.19
CA SER A 356 -4.76 24.71 -29.51
C SER A 356 -5.44 23.33 -29.61
N ALA A 357 -6.20 23.13 -30.69
CA ALA A 357 -6.87 21.84 -30.95
C ALA A 357 -5.88 20.72 -31.25
N ALA A 358 -4.72 21.04 -31.83
CA ALA A 358 -3.65 20.08 -32.09
C ALA A 358 -2.99 19.62 -30.79
N ASP A 359 -2.75 20.55 -29.86
CA ASP A 359 -2.26 20.23 -28.51
C ASP A 359 -3.24 19.34 -27.75
N LEU A 360 -4.54 19.63 -27.84
CA LEU A 360 -5.59 18.84 -27.21
C LEU A 360 -5.75 17.47 -27.88
N ALA A 361 -5.54 17.35 -29.19
CA ALA A 361 -5.52 16.06 -29.89
C ALA A 361 -4.30 15.20 -29.51
N ALA A 362 -3.18 15.83 -29.12
CA ALA A 362 -2.01 15.14 -28.57
C ALA A 362 -2.22 14.66 -27.11
N PHE A 363 -3.32 15.03 -26.44
CA PHE A 363 -3.68 14.50 -25.13
C PHE A 363 -4.12 13.03 -25.23
N ALA A 364 -3.15 12.11 -25.11
CA ALA A 364 -3.37 10.68 -24.99
C ALA A 364 -3.95 10.27 -23.61
N GLY A 365 -4.92 11.02 -23.08
CA GLY A 365 -5.61 10.73 -21.82
C GLY A 365 -4.77 10.92 -20.56
N GLY A 366 -3.62 11.62 -20.58
CA GLY A 366 -2.82 11.80 -19.36
C GLY A 366 -2.06 13.13 -19.29
N VAL A 367 -2.15 13.81 -18.14
CA VAL A 367 -1.54 15.13 -17.86
C VAL A 367 -0.77 15.08 -16.54
N ASP A 368 0.47 15.55 -16.54
CA ASP A 368 1.31 15.67 -15.34
C ASP A 368 0.96 16.99 -14.62
N LEU A 369 0.35 16.92 -13.43
CA LEU A 369 -0.06 18.09 -12.65
C LEU A 369 1.14 18.71 -11.93
N THR A 370 1.33 20.02 -12.11
CA THR A 370 2.54 20.74 -11.64
C THR A 370 2.28 21.70 -10.49
N ALA A 371 1.15 22.41 -10.48
CA ALA A 371 0.78 23.36 -9.43
C ALA A 371 -0.75 23.51 -9.31
N ARG A 372 -1.22 24.07 -8.19
CA ARG A 372 -2.62 24.53 -8.06
C ARG A 372 -2.67 26.03 -8.36
N ALA A 373 -3.62 26.44 -9.21
CA ALA A 373 -3.90 27.86 -9.42
C ALA A 373 -4.48 28.46 -8.13
N ARG A 374 -4.08 29.71 -7.82
CA ARG A 374 -4.46 30.41 -6.60
C ARG A 374 -5.78 31.16 -6.72
#